data_AF-A0A5J4W9J9-F1
#
_entry.id   AF-A0A5J4W9J9-F1
#
_cell.length_a   1.000
_cell.length_b   1.000
_cell.length_c   1.000
_cell.angle_alpha   90.00
_cell.angle_beta   90.00
_cell.angle_gamma   90.00
#
_symmetry.space_group_name_H-M   'P 1'
#
loop_
_entity.id
_entity.type
_entity.pdbx_description
1 polymer ?
#
loop_
_entity_poly.entity_id
_entity_poly.type
_entity_poly.pdbx_seq_one_letter_code
_entity_poly.pdbx_strand_id
1 'polypeptide(L)'
;MSTVRVIMDNIINTFKDRNDKLILYLPLHIEFLFEKGLDIGGVIKDFFSALFQEIVKKEEGMFIQNEQNNFRFVGIMLAEAVLSQVTVPVRFDFFILKTLLGLPPSLSDLSYISPDEYNNLKNILAHDISEFDNTFSINITNDNKCEYAQMVLIKKLLSPSITYRLYSLRDGFHLIIPHKQITSDLTIEAPTQPGQTDQEQTVKCRLTPEDLDILISGKPSIDT
;
A
#
# COMPACT_ATOMS: atom_id res chain seq x y z
N MET A 1 -24.55 -10.27 -8.60
CA MET A 1 -24.16 -9.08 -7.81
C MET A 1 -24.04 -9.49 -6.35
N SER A 2 -22.93 -9.17 -5.70
CA SER A 2 -22.81 -9.30 -4.24
C SER A 2 -23.03 -7.91 -3.65
N THR A 3 -24.25 -7.65 -3.16
CA THR A 3 -24.56 -6.41 -2.46
C THR A 3 -24.09 -6.55 -1.03
N VAL A 4 -23.16 -5.70 -0.60
CA VAL A 4 -22.74 -5.64 0.79
C VAL A 4 -23.38 -4.43 1.45
N ARG A 5 -24.21 -4.69 2.44
CA ARG A 5 -24.84 -3.66 3.26
C ARG A 5 -23.93 -3.33 4.43
N VAL A 6 -23.62 -2.05 4.57
CA VAL A 6 -22.60 -1.58 5.50
C VAL A 6 -23.27 -0.73 6.58
N ILE A 7 -22.89 -1.00 7.83
CA ILE A 7 -23.14 -0.10 8.96
C ILE A 7 -21.80 0.52 9.31
N MET A 8 -21.71 1.86 9.34
CA MET A 8 -20.46 2.57 9.63
C MET A 8 -19.79 2.10 10.93
N ASP A 9 -20.58 1.87 11.98
CA ASP A 9 -20.09 1.45 13.30
C ASP A 9 -19.49 0.03 13.33
N ASN A 10 -19.60 -0.74 12.25
CA ASN A 10 -19.12 -2.13 12.19
C ASN A 10 -18.44 -2.50 10.86
N ILE A 11 -17.96 -1.50 10.11
CA ILE A 11 -17.46 -1.63 8.75
C ILE A 11 -16.40 -2.73 8.63
N ILE A 12 -15.43 -2.80 9.55
CA ILE A 12 -14.36 -3.81 9.46
C ILE A 12 -14.93 -5.22 9.61
N ASN A 13 -15.81 -5.46 10.60
CA ASN A 13 -16.36 -6.81 10.81
C ASN A 13 -17.36 -7.22 9.72
N THR A 14 -18.07 -6.28 9.09
CA THR A 14 -18.95 -6.57 7.94
C THR A 14 -18.20 -7.22 6.77
N PHE A 15 -16.90 -6.95 6.67
CA PHE A 15 -16.07 -7.40 5.54
C PHE A 15 -14.97 -8.39 5.92
N LYS A 16 -14.78 -8.72 7.21
CA LYS A 16 -13.82 -9.76 7.65
C LYS A 16 -14.06 -11.11 6.98
N ASP A 17 -15.31 -11.41 6.62
CA ASP A 17 -15.71 -12.67 5.97
C ASP A 17 -15.54 -12.64 4.43
N ARG A 18 -15.22 -11.48 3.81
CA ARG A 18 -14.88 -11.38 2.37
C ARG A 18 -13.47 -11.89 2.06
N ASN A 19 -13.05 -12.99 2.68
CA ASN A 19 -11.81 -13.68 2.36
C ASN A 19 -11.99 -14.77 1.27
N ASP A 20 -13.22 -15.06 0.87
CA ASP A 20 -13.55 -16.00 -0.21
C ASP A 20 -13.26 -15.39 -1.58
N LYS A 21 -12.32 -16.01 -2.31
CA LYS A 21 -11.91 -15.59 -3.65
C LYS A 21 -13.07 -15.44 -4.63
N LEU A 22 -14.12 -16.26 -4.52
CA LEU A 22 -15.24 -16.20 -5.47
C LEU A 22 -16.10 -14.94 -5.28
N ILE A 23 -16.20 -14.45 -4.05
CA ILE A 23 -16.94 -13.22 -3.72
C ILE A 23 -16.16 -11.98 -4.18
N LEU A 24 -14.82 -12.06 -4.16
CA LEU A 24 -13.92 -10.98 -4.53
C LEU A 24 -13.88 -10.66 -6.03
N TYR A 25 -14.31 -11.58 -6.91
CA TYR A 25 -14.45 -11.30 -8.35
C TYR A 25 -15.79 -10.66 -8.73
N LEU A 26 -16.72 -10.53 -7.79
CA LEU A 26 -18.00 -9.87 -8.04
C LEU A 26 -17.85 -8.36 -7.86
N PRO A 27 -18.45 -7.53 -8.73
CA PRO A 27 -18.47 -6.09 -8.54
C PRO A 27 -18.98 -5.72 -7.15
N LEU A 28 -18.20 -4.92 -6.44
CA LEU A 28 -18.54 -4.44 -5.11
C LEU A 28 -19.67 -3.42 -5.20
N HIS A 29 -20.85 -3.79 -4.69
CA HIS A 29 -21.97 -2.88 -4.54
C HIS A 29 -22.18 -2.54 -3.06
N ILE A 30 -22.10 -1.26 -2.72
CA ILE A 30 -22.14 -0.76 -1.34
C ILE A 30 -23.47 -0.04 -1.11
N GLU A 31 -24.17 -0.44 -0.05
CA GLU A 31 -25.36 0.26 0.44
C GLU A 31 -25.14 0.65 1.91
N PHE A 32 -25.18 1.95 2.21
CA PHE A 32 -25.25 2.40 3.59
C PHE A 32 -26.64 2.16 4.14
N LEU A 33 -26.71 1.41 5.24
CA LEU A 33 -27.96 1.22 5.95
C LEU A 33 -28.43 2.57 6.50
N PHE A 34 -29.71 2.88 6.29
CA PHE A 34 -30.40 4.11 6.72
C PHE A 34 -30.08 5.40 5.95
N GLU A 35 -29.21 5.35 4.94
CA GLU A 35 -28.97 6.48 4.04
C GLU A 35 -29.49 6.15 2.63
N LYS A 36 -30.38 6.98 2.09
CA LYS A 36 -30.75 6.89 0.67
C LYS A 36 -29.62 7.48 -0.16
N GLY A 37 -28.67 6.64 -0.55
CA GLY A 37 -27.67 6.99 -1.56
C GLY A 37 -28.35 7.32 -2.88
N LEU A 38 -28.48 8.60 -3.22
CA LEU A 38 -28.95 9.07 -4.52
C LEU A 38 -27.84 9.03 -5.58
N ASP A 39 -26.58 9.10 -5.12
CA ASP A 39 -25.37 9.10 -5.95
C ASP A 39 -24.48 7.91 -5.55
N ILE A 40 -24.38 6.93 -6.45
CA ILE A 40 -23.60 5.70 -6.26
C ILE A 40 -22.10 6.01 -6.12
N GLY A 41 -21.60 7.01 -6.85
CA GLY A 41 -20.18 7.40 -6.82
C GLY A 41 -19.78 8.04 -5.49
N GLY A 42 -20.62 8.95 -4.99
CA GLY A 42 -20.45 9.56 -3.66
C GLY A 42 -20.43 8.54 -2.54
N VAL A 43 -21.35 7.56 -2.58
CA VAL A 43 -21.44 6.49 -1.58
C VAL A 43 -20.16 5.64 -1.52
N ILE A 44 -19.59 5.25 -2.67
CA ILE A 44 -18.35 4.45 -2.70
C ILE A 44 -17.18 5.27 -2.14
N LYS A 45 -17.09 6.55 -2.47
CA LYS A 45 -16.04 7.45 -1.94
C LYS A 45 -16.12 7.61 -0.43
N ASP A 46 -17.31 7.89 0.09
CA ASP A 46 -17.52 8.09 1.53
C ASP A 46 -17.25 6.80 2.32
N PHE A 47 -17.58 5.64 1.74
CA PHE A 47 -17.23 4.34 2.28
C PHE A 47 -15.73 4.13 2.43
N PHE A 48 -14.95 4.29 1.35
CA PHE A 48 -13.51 4.09 1.43
C PHE A 48 -12.86 5.11 2.35
N SER A 49 -13.33 6.35 2.33
CA SER A 49 -12.86 7.40 3.25
C SER A 49 -13.07 6.99 4.72
N ALA A 50 -14.28 6.58 5.10
CA ALA A 50 -14.58 6.17 6.47
C ALA A 50 -13.80 4.92 6.89
N LEU A 51 -13.73 3.91 6.02
CA LEU A 51 -12.99 2.67 6.28
C LEU A 51 -11.51 2.96 6.57
N PHE A 52 -10.84 3.73 5.71
CA PHE A 52 -9.41 4.00 5.86
C PHE A 52 -9.13 4.96 7.02
N GLN A 53 -10.04 5.89 7.33
CA GLN A 53 -9.94 6.67 8.57
C GLN A 53 -10.07 5.79 9.81
N GLU A 54 -10.95 4.78 9.81
CA GLU A 54 -11.07 3.85 10.94
C GLU A 54 -9.84 2.95 11.06
N ILE A 55 -9.29 2.49 9.94
CA ILE A 55 -8.02 1.75 9.90
C ILE A 55 -6.93 2.61 10.55
N VAL A 56 -6.71 3.84 10.07
CA VAL A 56 -5.68 4.77 10.61
C VAL A 56 -5.92 5.09 12.09
N LYS A 57 -7.16 5.38 12.51
CA LYS A 57 -7.49 5.59 13.93
C LYS A 57 -7.14 4.37 14.78
N LYS A 58 -7.38 3.18 14.23
CA LYS A 58 -7.04 1.93 14.90
C LYS A 58 -5.56 1.60 14.77
N GLU A 59 -4.74 2.20 13.91
CA GLU A 59 -3.31 1.86 13.76
C GLU A 59 -2.53 1.93 15.08
N GLU A 60 -2.88 2.84 16.00
CA GLU A 60 -2.29 2.86 17.36
C GLU A 60 -2.53 1.55 18.16
N GLY A 61 -3.52 0.72 17.78
CA GLY A 61 -3.82 -0.59 18.37
C GLY A 61 -3.91 -1.79 17.39
N MET A 62 -4.11 -1.56 16.09
CA MET A 62 -4.34 -2.57 15.04
C MET A 62 -3.04 -3.23 14.64
N PHE A 63 -1.93 -2.48 14.68
CA PHE A 63 -0.59 -3.03 14.54
C PHE A 63 -0.13 -3.83 15.78
N ILE A 64 -0.80 -3.68 16.92
CA ILE A 64 -0.45 -4.37 18.16
C ILE A 64 -1.15 -5.74 18.27
N GLN A 65 -2.33 -5.91 17.67
CA GLN A 65 -3.17 -7.11 17.90
C GLN A 65 -2.89 -8.34 17.00
N ASN A 66 -1.86 -8.35 16.16
CA ASN A 66 -1.38 -9.56 15.42
C ASN A 66 -2.45 -10.36 14.66
N GLU A 67 -3.59 -9.78 14.30
CA GLU A 67 -4.60 -10.47 13.50
C GLU A 67 -4.21 -10.45 12.02
N GLN A 68 -3.61 -11.55 11.58
CA GLN A 68 -3.25 -11.89 10.21
C GLN A 68 -4.25 -11.40 9.14
N ASN A 69 -5.54 -11.57 9.44
CA ASN A 69 -6.64 -11.26 8.54
C ASN A 69 -6.84 -9.77 8.30
N ASN A 70 -6.39 -8.89 9.21
CA ASN A 70 -6.64 -7.46 9.09
C ASN A 70 -5.78 -6.83 7.98
N PHE A 71 -4.49 -7.18 7.89
CA PHE A 71 -3.61 -6.65 6.82
C PHE A 71 -3.99 -7.16 5.44
N ARG A 72 -4.32 -8.45 5.32
CA ARG A 72 -4.83 -9.01 4.07
C ARG A 72 -6.10 -8.30 3.62
N PHE A 73 -7.00 -8.02 4.55
CA PHE A 73 -8.21 -7.26 4.28
C PHE A 73 -7.91 -5.83 3.81
N VAL A 74 -7.01 -5.10 4.48
CA VAL A 74 -6.58 -3.76 4.01
C VAL A 74 -6.05 -3.84 2.57
N GLY A 75 -5.28 -4.87 2.24
CA GLY A 75 -4.76 -5.09 0.89
C GLY A 75 -5.87 -5.24 -0.15
N ILE A 76 -6.88 -6.07 0.14
CA ILE A 76 -8.05 -6.26 -0.71
C ILE A 76 -8.77 -4.93 -0.93
N MET A 77 -9.01 -4.17 0.14
CA MET A 77 -9.75 -2.90 0.07
C MET A 77 -8.97 -1.81 -0.65
N LEU A 78 -7.63 -1.79 -0.55
CA LEU A 78 -6.78 -0.91 -1.34
C LEU A 78 -6.91 -1.21 -2.84
N ALA A 79 -6.89 -2.49 -3.22
CA ALA A 79 -7.05 -2.88 -4.61
C ALA A 79 -8.44 -2.54 -5.16
N GLU A 80 -9.49 -2.75 -4.36
CA GLU A 80 -10.86 -2.36 -4.70
C GLU A 80 -10.99 -0.84 -4.87
N ALA A 81 -10.33 -0.03 -4.02
CA ALA A 81 -10.32 1.43 -4.16
C ALA A 81 -9.65 1.87 -5.46
N VAL A 82 -8.51 1.27 -5.81
CA VAL A 82 -7.79 1.53 -7.06
C VAL A 82 -8.65 1.16 -8.28
N LEU A 83 -9.28 -0.01 -8.30
CA LEU A 83 -10.17 -0.41 -9.40
C LEU A 83 -11.43 0.45 -9.50
N SER A 84 -11.95 0.92 -8.36
CA SER A 84 -13.09 1.84 -8.30
C SER A 84 -12.72 3.28 -8.66
N GLN A 85 -11.44 3.57 -8.93
CA GLN A 85 -10.91 4.91 -9.22
C GLN A 85 -11.23 5.92 -8.10
N VAL A 86 -11.23 5.45 -6.86
CA VAL A 86 -11.50 6.26 -5.67
C VAL A 86 -10.22 6.43 -4.87
N THR A 87 -9.92 7.67 -4.51
CA THR A 87 -8.79 7.99 -3.65
C THR A 87 -9.17 7.84 -2.17
N VAL A 88 -8.23 7.38 -1.36
CA VAL A 88 -8.38 7.21 0.09
C VAL A 88 -7.61 8.32 0.83
N PRO A 89 -8.09 8.78 1.99
CA PRO A 89 -7.46 9.88 2.74
C PRO A 89 -6.26 9.40 3.57
N VAL A 90 -5.37 8.61 2.97
CA VAL A 90 -4.19 8.02 3.63
C VAL A 90 -2.97 8.22 2.75
N ARG A 91 -1.85 8.56 3.35
CA ARG A 91 -0.55 8.61 2.68
C ARG A 91 0.28 7.43 3.14
N PHE A 92 0.75 6.64 2.18
CA PHE A 92 1.59 5.48 2.46
C PHE A 92 3.06 5.86 2.30
N ASP A 93 3.91 5.30 3.17
CA ASP A 93 5.35 5.33 2.95
C ASP A 93 5.70 4.60 1.64
N PHE A 94 6.66 5.13 0.90
CA PHE A 94 7.11 4.55 -0.37
C PHE A 94 7.54 3.08 -0.25
N PHE A 95 8.04 2.67 0.91
CA PHE A 95 8.37 1.28 1.19
C PHE A 95 7.15 0.34 1.15
N ILE A 96 6.00 0.80 1.62
CA ILE A 96 4.74 0.03 1.55
C ILE A 96 4.30 -0.10 0.09
N LEU A 97 4.37 1.00 -0.67
CA LEU A 97 4.03 1.00 -2.09
C LEU A 97 4.97 0.09 -2.91
N LYS A 98 6.27 0.15 -2.64
CA LYS A 98 7.26 -0.79 -3.20
C LYS A 98 6.90 -2.23 -2.88
N THR A 99 6.51 -2.52 -1.64
CA THR A 99 6.07 -3.85 -1.23
C THR A 99 4.87 -4.33 -2.05
N LEU A 100 3.85 -3.49 -2.25
CA LEU A 100 2.69 -3.80 -3.09
C LEU A 100 3.13 -4.11 -4.52
N LEU A 101 4.08 -3.35 -5.06
CA LEU A 101 4.65 -3.55 -6.41
C LEU A 101 5.67 -4.70 -6.50
N GLY A 102 5.97 -5.40 -5.41
CA GLY A 102 6.99 -6.46 -5.37
C GLY A 102 8.44 -5.96 -5.50
N LEU A 103 8.70 -4.68 -5.23
CA LEU A 103 10.01 -4.05 -5.27
C LEU A 103 10.71 -4.14 -3.91
N PRO A 104 12.05 -4.32 -3.88
CA PRO A 104 12.81 -4.36 -2.63
C PRO A 104 12.89 -2.97 -1.97
N PRO A 105 13.06 -2.90 -0.63
CA PRO A 105 13.39 -1.65 0.04
C PRO A 105 14.71 -1.09 -0.44
N SER A 106 14.84 0.23 -0.39
CA SER A 106 16.08 0.97 -0.62
C SER A 106 16.53 1.71 0.65
N LEU A 107 17.78 2.14 0.67
CA LEU A 107 18.33 2.90 1.80
C LEU A 107 17.51 4.15 2.13
N SER A 108 16.97 4.83 1.11
CA SER A 108 16.09 6.00 1.28
C SER A 108 14.83 5.69 2.08
N ASP A 109 14.34 4.45 2.08
CA ASP A 109 13.15 4.09 2.86
C ASP A 109 13.44 4.13 4.37
N LEU A 110 14.70 3.97 4.76
CA LEU A 110 15.12 4.08 6.15
C LEU A 110 15.09 5.54 6.65
N SER A 111 15.16 6.55 5.77
CA SER A 111 15.20 7.95 6.21
C SER A 111 13.92 8.39 6.90
N TYR A 112 12.79 7.75 6.60
CA TYR A 112 11.50 8.03 7.24
C TYR A 112 11.34 7.29 8.57
N ILE A 113 11.90 6.08 8.69
CA ILE A 113 11.71 5.20 9.85
C ILE A 113 12.78 5.41 10.92
N SER A 114 14.03 5.61 10.49
CA SER A 114 15.21 5.69 11.37
C SER A 114 16.22 6.68 10.75
N PRO A 115 15.96 8.01 10.85
CA PRO A 115 16.80 9.03 10.22
C PRO A 115 18.28 8.94 10.62
N ASP A 116 18.55 8.61 11.88
CA ASP A 116 19.90 8.48 12.42
C ASP A 116 20.66 7.32 11.77
N GLU A 117 20.06 6.13 11.70
CA GLU A 117 20.65 4.99 11.00
C GLU A 117 20.78 5.23 9.50
N TYR A 118 19.83 5.91 8.87
CA TYR A 118 19.96 6.30 7.46
C TYR A 118 21.20 7.17 7.24
N ASN A 119 21.38 8.22 8.05
CA ASN A 119 22.53 9.12 7.94
C ASN A 119 23.84 8.39 8.22
N ASN A 120 23.88 7.52 9.24
CA ASN A 120 25.05 6.73 9.57
C ASN A 120 25.43 5.79 8.41
N LEU A 121 24.49 4.99 7.91
CA LEU A 121 24.73 4.08 6.79
C LEU A 121 25.12 4.83 5.52
N LYS A 122 24.48 5.96 5.23
CA LYS A 122 24.86 6.82 4.11
C LYS A 122 26.30 7.30 4.23
N ASN A 123 26.72 7.67 5.44
CA ASN A 123 28.09 8.10 5.71
C ASN A 123 29.10 6.96 5.53
N ILE A 124 28.81 5.78 6.10
CA ILE A 124 29.62 4.56 5.97
C ILE A 124 29.79 4.16 4.49
N LEU A 125 28.71 4.20 3.71
CA LEU A 125 28.75 3.79 2.30
C LEU A 125 29.53 4.80 1.43
N ALA A 126 29.53 6.08 1.80
CA ALA A 126 30.17 7.15 1.03
C ALA A 126 31.68 7.27 1.26
N HIS A 127 32.18 6.89 2.44
CA HIS A 127 33.58 7.09 2.83
C HIS A 127 34.37 5.79 2.96
N ASP A 128 35.70 5.89 2.99
CA ASP A 128 36.57 4.77 3.31
C ASP A 128 36.46 4.45 4.81
N ILE A 129 36.33 3.16 5.15
CA ILE A 129 36.18 2.76 6.57
C ILE A 129 37.40 3.13 7.43
N SER A 130 38.59 3.24 6.83
CA SER A 130 39.81 3.67 7.55
C SER A 130 39.76 5.11 8.07
N GLU A 131 38.82 5.94 7.57
CA GLU A 131 38.62 7.32 8.04
C GLU A 131 37.82 7.39 9.34
N PHE A 132 37.20 6.29 9.76
CA PHE A 132 36.41 6.22 10.99
C PHE A 132 37.29 5.72 12.13
N ASP A 133 37.12 6.31 13.32
CA ASP A 133 37.65 5.74 14.55
C ASP A 133 37.02 4.35 14.74
N ASN A 134 37.82 3.33 15.10
CA ASN A 134 37.42 1.93 15.35
C ASN A 134 36.36 1.79 16.47
N THR A 135 35.18 2.33 16.24
CA THR A 135 34.09 2.55 17.21
C THR A 135 32.88 1.69 16.88
N PHE A 136 32.87 1.03 15.72
CA PHE A 136 31.80 0.12 15.35
C PHE A 136 31.80 -1.11 16.25
N SER A 137 30.63 -1.47 16.78
CA SER A 137 30.45 -2.70 17.58
C SER A 137 30.60 -3.98 16.75
N ILE A 138 30.67 -3.86 15.42
CA ILE A 138 30.84 -4.95 14.44
C ILE A 138 32.04 -4.57 13.57
N ASN A 139 32.85 -5.56 13.16
CA ASN A 139 33.98 -5.33 12.28
C ASN A 139 33.51 -5.01 10.85
N ILE A 140 33.53 -3.73 10.49
CA ILE A 140 33.16 -3.23 9.16
C ILE A 140 34.46 -2.93 8.39
N THR A 141 34.49 -3.29 7.11
CA THR A 141 35.59 -3.04 6.17
C THR A 141 35.03 -2.47 4.86
N ASN A 142 35.89 -1.91 4.00
CA ASN A 142 35.45 -1.44 2.68
C ASN A 142 34.86 -2.56 1.82
N ASP A 143 35.31 -3.79 2.02
CA ASP A 143 34.81 -4.95 1.28
C ASP A 143 33.40 -5.37 1.72
N ASN A 144 33.06 -5.20 3.02
CA ASN A 144 31.80 -5.70 3.58
C ASN A 144 30.76 -4.60 3.89
N LYS A 145 31.08 -3.31 3.76
CA LYS A 145 30.19 -2.20 4.15
C LYS A 145 28.83 -2.20 3.42
N CYS A 146 28.80 -2.67 2.18
CA CYS A 146 27.54 -2.83 1.42
C CYS A 146 26.64 -3.91 2.03
N GLU A 147 27.20 -5.07 2.39
CA GLU A 147 26.47 -6.15 3.03
C GLU A 147 25.99 -5.74 4.43
N TYR A 148 26.84 -5.03 5.19
CA TYR A 148 26.46 -4.44 6.47
C TYR A 148 25.24 -3.53 6.34
N ALA A 149 25.26 -2.61 5.38
CA ALA A 149 24.13 -1.71 5.15
C ALA A 149 22.85 -2.46 4.74
N GLN A 150 22.95 -3.49 3.88
CA GLN A 150 21.82 -4.35 3.54
C GLN A 150 21.26 -5.10 4.75
N MET A 151 22.13 -5.63 5.61
CA MET A 151 21.72 -6.31 6.84
C MET A 151 20.99 -5.38 7.80
N VAL A 152 21.47 -4.15 7.99
CA VAL A 152 20.79 -3.15 8.83
C VAL A 152 19.44 -2.77 8.22
N LEU A 153 19.38 -2.57 6.91
CA LEU A 153 18.15 -2.27 6.18
C LEU A 153 17.10 -3.37 6.37
N ILE A 154 17.47 -4.63 6.11
CA ILE A 154 16.59 -5.79 6.28
C ILE A 154 16.16 -5.93 7.74
N LYS A 155 17.06 -5.77 8.70
CA LYS A 155 16.73 -5.88 10.13
C LYS A 155 15.70 -4.83 10.56
N LYS A 156 15.81 -3.60 10.07
CA LYS A 156 14.94 -2.48 10.45
C LYS A 156 13.61 -2.51 9.70
N LEU A 157 13.63 -2.74 8.39
CA LEU A 157 12.46 -2.66 7.52
C LEU A 157 11.72 -3.98 7.34
N LEU A 158 12.41 -5.11 7.51
CA LEU A 158 11.92 -6.46 7.23
C LEU A 158 12.06 -7.40 8.43
N SER A 159 11.91 -6.87 9.65
CA SER A 159 11.78 -7.72 10.84
C SER A 159 10.61 -8.72 10.65
N PRO A 160 10.64 -9.93 11.25
CA PRO A 160 9.61 -10.94 11.00
C PRO A 160 8.18 -10.45 11.20
N SER A 161 7.94 -9.61 12.20
CA SER A 161 6.63 -9.01 12.47
C SER A 161 6.21 -7.99 11.40
N ILE A 162 7.14 -7.16 10.91
CA ILE A 162 6.86 -6.20 9.83
C ILE A 162 6.62 -6.94 8.52
N THR A 163 7.53 -7.85 8.16
CA THR A 163 7.48 -8.66 6.94
C THR A 163 6.17 -9.43 6.83
N TYR A 164 5.73 -10.03 7.93
CA TYR A 164 4.46 -10.74 7.98
C TYR A 164 3.27 -9.84 7.58
N ARG A 165 3.21 -8.62 8.13
CA ARG A 165 2.12 -7.66 7.86
C ARG A 165 2.17 -7.14 6.42
N LEU A 166 3.37 -6.81 5.95
CA LEU A 166 3.64 -6.35 4.58
C LEU A 166 3.24 -7.40 3.53
N TYR A 167 3.57 -8.67 3.77
CA TYR A 167 3.20 -9.74 2.86
C TYR A 167 1.71 -10.05 2.90
N SER A 168 1.07 -10.05 4.08
CA SER A 168 -0.39 -10.17 4.15
C SER A 168 -1.09 -9.05 3.39
N LEU A 169 -0.64 -7.80 3.53
CA LEU A 169 -1.14 -6.64 2.79
C LEU A 169 -0.98 -6.84 1.27
N ARG A 170 0.24 -7.14 0.82
CA ARG A 170 0.54 -7.38 -0.59
C ARG A 170 -0.27 -8.53 -1.18
N ASP A 171 -0.35 -9.63 -0.46
CA ASP A 171 -1.07 -10.81 -0.92
C ASP A 171 -2.57 -10.53 -1.01
N GLY A 172 -3.12 -9.74 -0.09
CA GLY A 172 -4.48 -9.20 -0.17
C GLY A 172 -4.73 -8.37 -1.43
N PHE A 173 -3.83 -7.42 -1.69
CA PHE A 173 -3.89 -6.57 -2.88
C PHE A 173 -3.85 -7.38 -4.18
N HIS A 174 -2.97 -8.38 -4.24
CA HIS A 174 -2.79 -9.25 -5.40
C HIS A 174 -3.88 -10.29 -5.63
N LEU A 175 -4.85 -10.45 -4.71
CA LEU A 175 -6.04 -11.25 -4.97
C LEU A 175 -6.95 -10.60 -6.02
N ILE A 176 -6.99 -9.27 -6.00
CA ILE A 176 -7.86 -8.46 -6.85
C ILE A 176 -7.10 -7.97 -8.08
N ILE A 177 -5.89 -7.44 -7.88
CA ILE A 177 -5.03 -6.96 -8.96
C ILE A 177 -3.84 -7.92 -9.10
N PRO A 178 -3.92 -8.96 -9.95
CA PRO A 178 -2.83 -9.88 -10.20
C PRO A 178 -1.49 -9.17 -10.44
N HIS A 179 -0.42 -9.69 -9.83
CA HIS A 179 0.95 -9.17 -10.01
C HIS A 179 1.37 -9.00 -11.48
N LYS A 180 0.84 -9.84 -12.38
CA LYS A 180 1.05 -9.70 -13.83
C LYS A 180 0.49 -8.38 -14.36
N GLN A 181 -0.66 -7.89 -13.92
CA GLN A 181 -1.20 -6.60 -14.35
C GLN A 181 -0.41 -5.41 -13.81
N ILE A 182 0.35 -5.59 -12.73
CA ILE A 182 1.22 -4.55 -12.13
C ILE A 182 2.60 -4.53 -12.82
N THR A 183 3.11 -5.70 -13.17
CA THR A 183 4.43 -5.86 -13.81
C THR A 183 4.39 -5.87 -15.33
N SER A 184 3.21 -6.09 -15.92
CA SER A 184 2.89 -5.86 -17.33
C SER A 184 1.63 -5.00 -17.42
N ASP A 185 1.76 -3.88 -18.11
CA ASP A 185 0.72 -2.94 -18.57
C ASP A 185 -0.67 -3.07 -17.90
N LEU A 186 -0.90 -2.29 -16.85
CA LEU A 186 -2.22 -2.19 -16.19
C LEU A 186 -3.17 -1.48 -17.16
N THR A 187 -4.10 -2.23 -17.75
CA THR A 187 -5.16 -1.66 -18.59
C THR A 187 -6.27 -1.17 -17.66
N ILE A 188 -6.29 0.14 -17.39
CA ILE A 188 -7.41 0.79 -16.67
C ILE A 188 -8.35 1.32 -17.74
N GLU A 189 -9.57 0.78 -17.79
CA GLU A 189 -10.63 1.35 -18.63
C GLU A 189 -10.97 2.75 -18.10
N ALA A 190 -10.66 3.77 -18.89
CA ALA A 190 -11.09 5.14 -18.59
C ALA A 190 -12.61 5.22 -18.68
N PRO A 191 -13.30 5.95 -17.78
CA PRO A 191 -14.73 6.17 -17.91
C PRO A 191 -15.02 6.91 -19.22
N THR A 192 -15.61 6.20 -20.18
CA THR A 192 -15.97 6.75 -21.48
C THR A 192 -17.09 7.76 -21.28
N GLN A 193 -16.91 8.98 -21.78
CA GLN A 193 -18.05 9.88 -21.95
C GLN A 193 -19.04 9.24 -22.93
N PRO A 194 -20.36 9.33 -22.68
CA PRO A 194 -21.35 8.75 -23.57
C PRO A 194 -21.22 9.33 -24.97
N GLY A 195 -20.84 8.50 -25.94
CA GLY A 195 -20.72 8.86 -27.36
C GLY A 195 -19.35 8.65 -28.01
N GLN A 196 -18.33 8.17 -27.30
CA GLN A 196 -17.05 7.79 -27.93
C GLN A 196 -16.95 6.28 -28.14
N THR A 197 -16.65 5.88 -29.38
CA THR A 197 -16.47 4.50 -29.82
C THR A 197 -15.20 3.91 -29.20
N ASP A 198 -15.31 2.67 -28.72
CA ASP A 198 -14.24 1.89 -28.06
C ASP A 198 -12.89 2.03 -28.77
N GLN A 199 -11.99 2.79 -28.16
CA GLN A 199 -10.56 2.66 -28.41
C GLN A 199 -9.91 2.33 -27.07
N GLU A 200 -9.64 1.04 -26.85
CA GLU A 200 -8.74 0.55 -25.80
C GLU A 200 -7.38 1.23 -25.98
N GLN A 201 -7.17 2.37 -25.32
CA GLN A 201 -5.87 3.00 -25.23
C GLN A 201 -5.05 2.25 -24.18
N THR A 202 -4.35 1.20 -24.64
CA THR A 202 -3.32 0.51 -23.86
C THR A 202 -2.10 1.40 -23.74
N VAL A 203 -2.04 2.21 -22.67
CA VAL A 203 -0.87 3.02 -22.34
C VAL A 203 0.17 2.14 -21.63
N LYS A 204 1.33 2.01 -22.26
CA LYS A 204 2.43 1.15 -21.81
C LYS A 204 3.25 1.82 -20.71
N CYS A 205 2.78 1.77 -19.45
CA CYS A 205 3.52 2.28 -18.30
C CYS A 205 3.58 1.22 -17.20
N ARG A 206 4.80 0.75 -16.87
CA ARG A 206 5.05 -0.02 -15.64
C ARG A 206 4.79 0.91 -14.46
N LEU A 207 3.87 0.53 -13.58
CA LEU A 207 3.45 1.36 -12.47
C LEU A 207 4.62 1.60 -11.50
N THR A 208 4.98 2.86 -11.28
CA THR A 208 5.97 3.26 -10.27
C THR A 208 5.31 3.41 -8.90
N PRO A 209 6.08 3.39 -7.78
CA PRO A 209 5.54 3.74 -6.48
C PRO A 209 4.81 5.09 -6.47
N GLU A 210 5.32 6.07 -7.20
CA GLU A 210 4.73 7.40 -7.35
C GLU A 210 3.38 7.36 -8.07
N ASP A 211 3.29 6.58 -9.16
CA ASP A 211 2.03 6.39 -9.87
C ASP A 211 0.99 5.72 -8.97
N LEU A 212 1.42 4.71 -8.19
CA LEU A 212 0.55 4.02 -7.24
C LEU A 212 0.09 4.94 -6.10
N ASP A 213 0.96 5.82 -5.58
CA ASP A 213 0.55 6.84 -4.59
C ASP A 213 -0.52 7.77 -5.18
N ILE A 214 -0.37 8.19 -6.45
CA ILE A 214 -1.37 9.05 -7.10
C ILE A 214 -2.71 8.30 -7.27
N LEU A 215 -2.69 7.03 -7.63
CA LEU A 215 -3.90 6.22 -7.77
C LEU A 215 -4.61 6.00 -6.44
N ILE A 216 -3.86 5.77 -5.36
CA ILE A 216 -4.40 5.49 -4.03
C ILE A 216 -4.79 6.78 -3.30
N SER A 217 -3.88 7.74 -3.24
CA SER A 217 -3.98 8.92 -2.36
C SER A 217 -4.44 10.18 -3.10
N GLY A 218 -4.43 10.16 -4.43
CA GLY A 218 -4.64 11.35 -5.27
C GLY A 218 -3.37 12.19 -5.44
N LYS A 219 -3.45 13.19 -6.32
CA LYS A 219 -2.34 14.13 -6.51
C LYS A 219 -2.16 15.01 -5.27
N PRO A 220 -0.92 15.31 -4.85
CA PRO A 220 -0.68 16.26 -3.77
C PRO A 220 -1.27 17.62 -4.15
N SER A 221 -2.16 18.15 -3.31
CA SER A 221 -2.62 19.52 -3.42
C SER A 221 -1.47 20.45 -3.03
N ILE A 222 -0.87 21.09 -4.02
CA ILE A 222 0.03 22.22 -3.78
C ILE A 222 -0.87 23.42 -3.55
N ASP A 223 -1.01 23.84 -2.29
CA ASP A 223 -1.60 25.15 -2.00
C ASP A 223 -0.62 26.22 -2.50
N THR A 224 -0.85 26.70 -3.73
CA THR A 224 -0.18 27.88 -4.33
C THR A 224 -0.84 29.17 -3.90
#